data_AF-A0A7X8XAA8-F1
#
_entry.id   AF-A0A7X8XAA8-F1
#
_cell.length_a   1.000
_cell.length_b   1.000
_cell.length_c   1.000
_cell.angle_alpha   90.00
_cell.angle_beta   90.00
_cell.angle_gamma   90.00
#
_symmetry.space_group_name_H-M   'P 1'
#
loop_
_entity.id
_entity.type
_entity.pdbx_description
1 polymer ?
#
loop_
_entity_poly.entity_id
_entity_poly.type
_entity_poly.pdbx_seq_one_letter_code
_entity_poly.pdbx_strand_id
1 'polypeptide(L)'
;MQQILDAFTVFDEGIRTIWCEHSPGTAPAQNIPPGIHLHREILFVLKGNYRFPLNHKVIAPQVGDVILIDRWIAHCANYSIQGRDMLHFWVNLSGARIYMWCIQLDLYGGRKYLMTGTPLAQDMQQLLNRRWDAFAELPAQEALSHLDFYMREPLAMLLDEIRFQLVRSKRQKAGISNELHPIAAIQRIIEAENGRDCSLQRLEQIVGFNRFYLA
;
A
#
# COMPACT_ATOMS: atom_id res chain seq x y z
N MET A 1 -13.46 7.38 -5.34
CA MET A 1 -14.16 6.44 -4.44
C MET A 1 -14.83 5.31 -5.18
N GLN A 2 -15.78 5.53 -6.09
CA GLN A 2 -16.43 4.44 -6.84
C GLN A 2 -15.42 3.59 -7.63
N GLN A 3 -14.52 4.24 -8.38
CA GLN A 3 -13.42 3.56 -9.08
C GLN A 3 -12.58 2.63 -8.18
N ILE A 4 -12.35 3.02 -6.93
CA ILE A 4 -11.57 2.20 -5.97
C ILE A 4 -12.41 0.99 -5.57
N LEU A 5 -13.67 1.20 -5.20
CA LEU A 5 -14.60 0.12 -4.84
C LEU A 5 -14.75 -0.90 -5.97
N ASP A 6 -14.93 -0.43 -7.21
CA ASP A 6 -15.04 -1.29 -8.39
C ASP A 6 -13.76 -2.12 -8.58
N ALA A 7 -12.60 -1.51 -8.38
CA ALA A 7 -11.32 -2.21 -8.50
C ALA A 7 -11.09 -3.24 -7.38
N PHE A 8 -11.71 -3.08 -6.20
CA PHE A 8 -11.62 -4.08 -5.13
C PHE A 8 -12.40 -5.37 -5.43
N THR A 9 -13.26 -5.40 -6.45
CA THR A 9 -14.01 -6.62 -6.84
C THR A 9 -13.09 -7.77 -7.28
N VAL A 10 -11.84 -7.46 -7.66
CA VAL A 10 -10.81 -8.48 -7.97
C VAL A 10 -10.50 -9.42 -6.80
N PHE A 11 -10.92 -9.07 -5.58
CA PHE A 11 -10.77 -9.89 -4.38
C PHE A 11 -12.09 -10.54 -3.93
N ASP A 12 -13.16 -10.50 -4.72
CA ASP A 12 -14.45 -11.10 -4.33
C ASP A 12 -14.38 -12.62 -4.22
N GLU A 13 -13.50 -13.25 -5.00
CA GLU A 13 -13.17 -14.68 -4.91
C GLU A 13 -12.03 -14.97 -3.89
N GLY A 14 -11.56 -13.94 -3.18
CA GLY A 14 -10.46 -14.01 -2.23
C GLY A 14 -9.10 -13.58 -2.79
N ILE A 15 -8.07 -13.73 -1.97
CA ILE A 15 -6.68 -13.40 -2.35
C ILE A 15 -6.10 -14.50 -3.21
N ARG A 16 -5.62 -14.16 -4.40
CA ARG A 16 -5.03 -15.11 -5.35
C ARG A 16 -3.71 -15.68 -4.83
N THR A 17 -2.75 -14.81 -4.50
CA THR A 17 -1.43 -15.21 -3.98
C THR A 17 -0.91 -14.15 -3.02
N ILE A 18 -0.24 -14.60 -1.95
CA ILE A 18 0.47 -13.74 -1.00
C ILE A 18 1.96 -13.86 -1.29
N TRP A 19 2.61 -12.73 -1.52
CA TRP A 19 4.05 -12.60 -1.73
C TRP A 19 4.71 -12.01 -0.49
N CYS A 20 5.93 -12.46 -0.16
CA CYS A 20 6.76 -11.89 0.89
C CYS A 20 8.25 -11.98 0.54
N GLU A 21 9.13 -11.52 1.43
CA GLU A 21 10.58 -11.55 1.30
C GLU A 21 11.17 -12.94 1.13
N HIS A 22 10.44 -14.00 1.44
CA HIS A 22 10.84 -15.39 1.22
C HIS A 22 10.38 -15.94 -0.15
N SER A 23 9.41 -15.31 -0.83
CA SER A 23 8.82 -15.83 -2.07
C SER A 23 9.83 -15.95 -3.21
N PRO A 24 9.70 -16.93 -4.12
CA PRO A 24 10.62 -17.06 -5.25
C PRO A 24 10.57 -15.82 -6.16
N GLY A 25 11.70 -15.48 -6.78
CA GLY A 25 11.79 -14.34 -7.69
C GLY A 25 13.03 -14.44 -8.58
N THR A 26 13.12 -13.54 -9.55
CA THR A 26 14.27 -13.46 -10.46
C THR A 26 15.30 -12.46 -9.95
N ALA A 27 16.57 -12.64 -10.28
CA ALA A 27 17.59 -11.62 -10.02
C ALA A 27 17.19 -10.28 -10.68
N PRO A 28 17.41 -9.14 -10.00
CA PRO A 28 17.09 -7.84 -10.55
C PRO A 28 17.98 -7.55 -11.76
N ALA A 29 17.39 -7.08 -12.86
CA ALA A 29 18.13 -6.77 -14.09
C ALA A 29 19.06 -5.55 -13.93
N GLN A 30 18.84 -4.73 -12.91
CA GLN A 30 19.58 -3.50 -12.61
C GLN A 30 19.66 -3.31 -11.09
N ASN A 31 20.67 -2.56 -10.62
CA ASN A 31 20.74 -2.08 -9.24
C ASN A 31 19.64 -1.01 -9.03
N ILE A 32 18.44 -1.45 -8.67
CA ILE A 32 17.35 -0.57 -8.26
C ILE A 32 17.66 -0.15 -6.82
N PRO A 33 17.85 1.15 -6.51
CA PRO A 33 18.12 1.60 -5.15
C PRO A 33 16.91 1.26 -4.28
N PRO A 34 17.03 0.37 -3.29
CA PRO A 34 15.88 0.01 -2.49
C PRO A 34 15.58 1.10 -1.46
N GLY A 35 14.28 1.35 -1.25
CA GLY A 35 13.80 1.93 -0.01
C GLY A 35 13.89 0.89 1.09
N ILE A 36 14.22 1.34 2.30
CA ILE A 36 14.16 0.57 3.53
C ILE A 36 13.48 1.46 4.56
N HIS A 37 12.44 0.93 5.20
CA HIS A 37 11.62 1.65 6.16
C HIS A 37 11.35 0.78 7.40
N LEU A 38 11.12 1.45 8.54
CA LEU A 38 10.86 0.84 9.85
C LEU A 38 9.48 0.17 9.92
N HIS A 39 8.56 0.59 9.06
CA HIS A 39 7.15 0.19 9.10
C HIS A 39 6.87 -0.98 8.14
N ARG A 40 5.86 -1.78 8.50
CA ARG A 40 5.36 -2.84 7.63
C ARG A 40 4.43 -2.25 6.59
N GLU A 41 4.47 -2.80 5.39
CA GLU A 41 3.65 -2.38 4.28
C GLU A 41 2.97 -3.55 3.60
N ILE A 42 1.72 -3.35 3.19
CA ILE A 42 0.92 -4.30 2.43
C ILE A 42 0.52 -3.62 1.13
N LEU A 43 0.80 -4.25 0.01
CA LEU A 43 0.38 -3.80 -1.31
C LEU A 43 -0.63 -4.80 -1.90
N PHE A 44 -1.83 -4.31 -2.19
CA PHE A 44 -2.86 -5.00 -2.96
C PHE A 44 -2.79 -4.58 -4.44
N VAL A 45 -2.68 -5.56 -5.34
CA VAL A 45 -2.61 -5.32 -6.79
C VAL A 45 -4.02 -5.34 -7.40
N LEU A 46 -4.55 -4.16 -7.70
CA LEU A 46 -5.93 -4.01 -8.20
C LEU A 46 -6.01 -4.00 -9.73
N LYS A 47 -4.97 -3.51 -10.41
CA LYS A 47 -4.91 -3.45 -11.88
C LYS A 47 -3.46 -3.40 -12.35
N GLY A 48 -3.22 -4.01 -13.51
CA GLY A 48 -1.98 -3.90 -14.27
C GLY A 48 -1.04 -5.08 -14.03
N ASN A 49 0.02 -5.13 -14.83
CA ASN A 49 1.09 -6.10 -14.69
C ASN A 49 2.33 -5.35 -14.21
N TYR A 50 2.90 -5.79 -13.09
CA TYR A 50 4.02 -5.11 -12.46
C TYR A 50 5.10 -6.10 -12.07
N ARG A 51 6.36 -5.72 -12.29
CA ARG A 51 7.51 -6.44 -11.74
C ARG A 51 7.94 -5.68 -10.49
N PHE A 52 7.77 -6.31 -9.33
CA PHE A 52 8.00 -5.67 -8.03
C PHE A 52 9.37 -6.07 -7.46
N PRO A 53 10.31 -5.11 -7.31
CA PRO A 53 11.55 -5.33 -6.57
C PRO A 53 11.28 -5.52 -5.07
N LEU A 54 11.65 -6.69 -4.55
CA LEU A 54 11.49 -7.08 -3.14
C LEU A 54 12.70 -7.89 -2.71
N ASN A 55 13.35 -7.51 -1.62
CA ASN A 55 14.47 -8.21 -0.98
C ASN A 55 15.53 -8.76 -1.96
N HIS A 56 16.15 -7.86 -2.74
CA HIS A 56 17.19 -8.20 -3.73
C HIS A 56 16.75 -9.15 -4.87
N LYS A 57 15.45 -9.34 -5.06
CA LYS A 57 14.85 -10.07 -6.18
C LYS A 57 13.71 -9.27 -6.78
N VAL A 58 13.19 -9.76 -7.89
CA VAL A 58 12.03 -9.22 -8.58
C VAL A 58 10.97 -10.31 -8.66
N ILE A 59 9.81 -10.02 -8.10
CA ILE A 59 8.60 -10.85 -8.20
C ILE A 59 7.68 -10.29 -9.30
N ALA A 60 6.75 -11.09 -9.79
CA ALA A 60 5.84 -10.73 -10.88
C ALA A 60 4.37 -10.90 -10.44
N PRO A 61 3.90 -10.09 -9.47
CA PRO A 61 2.54 -10.18 -8.96
C PRO A 61 1.52 -9.92 -10.07
N GLN A 62 0.37 -10.56 -9.92
CA GLN A 62 -0.79 -10.43 -10.80
C GLN A 62 -1.92 -9.68 -10.08
N VAL A 63 -2.94 -9.27 -10.83
CA VAL A 63 -4.17 -8.73 -10.26
C VAL A 63 -4.78 -9.74 -9.28
N GLY A 64 -5.18 -9.27 -8.10
CA GLY A 64 -5.67 -10.12 -7.00
C GLY A 64 -4.57 -10.68 -6.09
N ASP A 65 -3.30 -10.40 -6.37
CA ASP A 65 -2.20 -10.73 -5.47
C ASP A 65 -2.03 -9.66 -4.38
N VAL A 66 -1.42 -10.08 -3.27
CA VAL A 66 -1.03 -9.22 -2.15
C VAL A 66 0.46 -9.39 -1.89
N ILE A 67 1.15 -8.29 -1.63
CA ILE A 67 2.57 -8.27 -1.30
C ILE A 67 2.72 -7.77 0.13
N LEU A 68 3.38 -8.58 0.94
CA LEU A 68 3.76 -8.30 2.32
C LEU A 68 5.21 -7.86 2.36
N ILE A 69 5.46 -6.73 3.01
CA ILE A 69 6.78 -6.13 3.13
C ILE A 69 7.04 -5.90 4.61
N ASP A 70 7.88 -6.74 5.21
CA ASP A 70 8.24 -6.59 6.62
C ASP A 70 9.20 -5.41 6.83
N ARG A 71 9.41 -5.06 8.10
CA ARG A 71 10.34 -4.02 8.54
C ARG A 71 11.72 -4.32 8.00
N TRP A 72 12.39 -3.26 7.56
CA TRP A 72 13.77 -3.33 7.07
C TRP A 72 13.97 -4.19 5.81
N ILE A 73 12.90 -4.66 5.18
CA ILE A 73 12.99 -5.36 3.91
C ILE A 73 13.20 -4.34 2.79
N ALA A 74 14.27 -4.53 2.04
CA ALA A 74 14.61 -3.71 0.90
C ALA A 74 13.55 -3.87 -0.21
N HIS A 75 12.89 -2.80 -0.63
CA HIS A 75 11.88 -2.86 -1.69
C HIS A 75 11.82 -1.55 -2.46
N CYS A 76 11.20 -1.57 -3.64
CA CYS A 76 11.00 -0.34 -4.40
C CYS A 76 9.67 -0.42 -5.15
N ALA A 77 8.84 0.59 -4.98
CA ALA A 77 7.62 0.71 -5.76
C ALA A 77 7.90 1.01 -7.26
N ASN A 78 9.16 1.26 -7.65
CA ASN A 78 9.74 1.51 -8.99
C ASN A 78 8.76 1.77 -10.15
N TYR A 79 7.87 2.74 -9.94
CA TYR A 79 6.80 3.07 -10.86
C TYR A 79 7.27 3.73 -12.16
N SER A 80 8.53 4.14 -12.24
CA SER A 80 9.06 4.98 -13.32
C SER A 80 9.58 4.22 -14.54
N ILE A 81 9.88 2.91 -14.44
CA ILE A 81 10.61 2.20 -15.50
C ILE A 81 9.79 1.08 -16.18
N GLN A 82 8.84 0.45 -15.47
CA GLN A 82 8.12 -0.74 -15.98
C GLN A 82 6.60 -0.74 -15.72
N GLY A 83 6.10 0.20 -14.91
CA GLY A 83 4.70 0.26 -14.55
C GLY A 83 3.89 1.16 -15.47
N ARG A 84 2.90 0.60 -16.17
CA ARG A 84 1.93 1.38 -16.97
C ARG A 84 0.53 0.87 -16.71
N ASP A 85 -0.42 1.80 -16.64
CA ASP A 85 -1.85 1.50 -16.42
C ASP A 85 -2.11 0.61 -15.20
N MET A 86 -1.57 1.03 -14.06
CA MET A 86 -1.63 0.27 -12.82
C MET A 86 -2.51 0.95 -11.78
N LEU A 87 -3.09 0.12 -10.91
CA LEU A 87 -3.81 0.58 -9.74
C LEU A 87 -3.39 -0.27 -8.55
N HIS A 88 -2.76 0.36 -7.58
CA HIS A 88 -2.22 -0.26 -6.39
C HIS A 88 -2.86 0.35 -5.15
N PHE A 89 -3.19 -0.49 -4.18
CA PHE A 89 -3.67 -0.04 -2.89
C PHE A 89 -2.68 -0.45 -1.81
N TRP A 90 -2.17 0.53 -1.10
CA TRP A 90 -1.15 0.35 -0.09
C TRP A 90 -1.73 0.58 1.29
N VAL A 91 -1.20 -0.19 2.22
CA VAL A 91 -1.47 -0.09 3.64
C VAL A 91 -0.13 -0.07 4.37
N ASN A 92 0.09 0.94 5.19
CA ASN A 92 1.28 1.07 6.02
C ASN A 92 0.89 1.04 7.50
N LEU A 93 1.61 0.21 8.26
CA LEU A 93 1.40 0.01 9.69
C LEU A 93 2.44 0.83 10.45
N SER A 94 2.10 2.09 10.79
CA SER A 94 3.00 3.02 11.47
C SER A 94 2.45 3.47 12.82
N GLY A 95 3.27 3.30 13.86
CA GLY A 95 2.88 3.65 15.24
C GLY A 95 1.61 2.90 15.68
N ALA A 96 0.60 3.64 16.13
CA ALA A 96 -0.71 3.12 16.52
C ALA A 96 -1.79 3.32 15.44
N ARG A 97 -1.38 3.55 14.18
CA ARG A 97 -2.29 3.83 13.07
C ARG A 97 -1.97 2.99 11.85
N ILE A 98 -3.02 2.72 11.08
CA ILE A 98 -2.91 2.17 9.74
C ILE A 98 -3.17 3.30 8.75
N TYR A 99 -2.22 3.54 7.86
CA TYR A 99 -2.37 4.52 6.79
C TYR A 99 -2.67 3.80 5.48
N MET A 100 -3.61 4.31 4.70
CA MET A 100 -4.02 3.71 3.43
C MET A 100 -3.93 4.70 2.30
N TRP A 101 -3.46 4.26 1.14
CA TRP A 101 -3.50 5.07 -0.07
C TRP A 101 -3.73 4.22 -1.32
N CYS A 102 -4.37 4.83 -2.30
CA CYS A 102 -4.58 4.21 -3.60
C CYS A 102 -3.85 5.03 -4.65
N ILE A 103 -2.88 4.40 -5.32
CA ILE A 103 -2.04 5.02 -6.34
C ILE A 103 -2.45 4.46 -7.70
N GLN A 104 -2.78 5.38 -8.60
CA GLN A 104 -2.96 5.10 -10.01
C GLN A 104 -1.75 5.60 -10.78
N LEU A 105 -1.28 4.77 -11.72
CA LEU A 105 -0.28 5.16 -12.72
C LEU A 105 -0.91 5.06 -14.10
N ASP A 106 -0.86 6.16 -14.84
CA ASP A 106 -1.34 6.18 -16.21
C ASP A 106 -0.35 5.49 -17.17
N LEU A 107 -0.72 5.46 -18.45
CA LEU A 107 0.08 4.85 -19.52
C LEU A 107 1.41 5.57 -19.79
N TYR A 108 1.54 6.83 -19.35
CA TYR A 108 2.68 7.70 -19.58
C TYR A 108 3.56 7.87 -18.34
N GLY A 109 3.28 7.13 -17.26
CA GLY A 109 4.03 7.20 -16.00
C GLY A 109 3.57 8.32 -15.07
N GLY A 110 2.47 9.00 -15.38
CA GLY A 110 1.84 9.97 -14.50
C GLY A 110 1.25 9.28 -13.26
N ARG A 111 1.65 9.76 -12.07
CA ARG A 111 1.23 9.22 -10.77
C ARG A 111 0.13 10.07 -10.15
N LYS A 112 -1.01 9.45 -9.83
CA LYS A 112 -2.15 10.10 -9.16
C LYS A 112 -2.53 9.35 -7.87
N TYR A 113 -2.72 10.09 -6.78
CA TYR A 113 -3.28 9.53 -5.54
C TYR A 113 -4.81 9.68 -5.57
N LEU A 114 -5.53 8.56 -5.52
CA LEU A 114 -6.99 8.53 -5.50
C LEU A 114 -7.56 8.58 -4.08
N MET A 115 -6.73 8.27 -3.08
CA MET A 115 -7.07 8.28 -1.66
C MET A 115 -5.80 8.44 -0.81
N THR A 116 -5.88 9.18 0.30
CA THR A 116 -4.77 9.38 1.24
C THR A 116 -5.22 9.31 2.69
N GLY A 117 -4.57 8.45 3.48
CA GLY A 117 -4.45 8.53 4.93
C GLY A 117 -5.77 8.48 5.70
N THR A 118 -6.61 7.50 5.40
CA THR A 118 -7.75 7.14 6.27
C THR A 118 -7.25 6.16 7.34
N PRO A 119 -7.32 6.50 8.63
CA PRO A 119 -6.92 5.59 9.70
C PRO A 119 -7.93 4.43 9.84
N LEU A 120 -7.44 3.20 9.97
CA LEU A 120 -8.25 2.05 10.42
C LEU A 120 -8.20 1.87 11.93
N ALA A 121 -9.06 1.00 12.44
CA ALA A 121 -9.13 0.65 13.86
C ALA A 121 -7.83 0.00 14.35
N GLN A 122 -7.45 0.32 15.59
CA GLN A 122 -6.16 -0.05 16.20
C GLN A 122 -6.04 -1.55 16.47
N ASP A 123 -7.15 -2.20 16.80
CA ASP A 123 -7.26 -3.66 17.01
C ASP A 123 -6.86 -4.45 15.75
N MET A 124 -7.23 -3.98 14.57
CA MET A 124 -6.80 -4.56 13.29
C MET A 124 -5.27 -4.53 13.16
N GLN A 125 -4.65 -3.42 13.53
CA GLN A 125 -3.19 -3.28 13.48
C GLN A 125 -2.50 -4.25 14.44
N GLN A 126 -3.04 -4.41 15.65
CA GLN A 126 -2.50 -5.35 16.64
C GLN A 126 -2.61 -6.80 16.15
N LEU A 127 -3.75 -7.18 15.56
CA LEU A 127 -3.95 -8.51 14.98
C LEU A 127 -2.93 -8.79 13.87
N LEU A 128 -2.79 -7.87 12.91
CA LEU A 128 -1.85 -7.98 11.80
C LEU A 128 -0.41 -8.09 12.31
N ASN A 129 0.01 -7.20 13.22
CA ASN A 129 1.36 -7.24 13.77
C ASN A 129 1.64 -8.55 14.50
N ARG A 130 0.74 -9.01 15.37
CA ARG A 130 0.92 -10.26 16.12
C ARG A 130 1.09 -11.48 15.20
N ARG A 131 0.26 -11.58 14.16
CA ARG A 131 0.33 -12.69 13.18
C ARG A 131 1.61 -12.62 12.36
N TRP A 132 2.00 -11.42 11.94
CA TRP A 132 3.20 -11.21 11.16
C TRP A 132 4.48 -11.42 11.98
N ASP A 133 4.52 -10.99 13.24
CA ASP A 133 5.62 -11.26 14.17
C ASP A 133 5.82 -12.77 14.34
N ALA A 134 4.73 -13.52 14.60
CA ALA A 134 4.80 -14.97 14.73
C ALA A 134 5.20 -15.70 13.42
N PHE A 135 4.88 -15.12 12.26
CA PHE A 135 5.36 -15.60 10.96
C PHE A 135 6.86 -15.35 10.78
N ALA A 136 7.34 -14.15 11.14
CA ALA A 136 8.73 -13.75 11.01
C ALA A 136 9.69 -14.53 11.93
N GLU A 137 9.17 -15.16 12.98
CA GLU A 137 9.91 -16.07 13.85
C GLU A 137 10.16 -17.45 13.24
N LEU A 138 9.48 -17.80 12.14
CA LEU A 138 9.66 -19.10 11.49
C LEU A 138 11.03 -19.21 10.79
N PRO A 139 11.63 -20.41 10.75
CA PRO A 139 12.77 -20.66 9.89
C PRO A 139 12.45 -20.34 8.43
N ALA A 140 13.39 -19.71 7.72
CA ALA A 140 13.19 -19.29 6.32
C ALA A 140 12.79 -20.44 5.38
N GLN A 141 13.18 -21.68 5.70
CA GLN A 141 12.84 -22.87 4.91
C GLN A 141 11.36 -23.25 5.04
N GLU A 142 10.71 -22.88 6.15
CA GLU A 142 9.32 -23.21 6.48
C GLU A 142 8.37 -22.04 6.24
N ALA A 143 8.88 -20.80 6.24
CA ALA A 143 8.07 -19.59 6.14
C ALA A 143 7.05 -19.66 4.99
N LEU A 144 7.48 -20.00 3.77
CA LEU A 144 6.56 -20.02 2.61
C LEU A 144 5.40 -21.00 2.73
N SER A 145 5.62 -22.21 3.27
CA SER A 145 4.54 -23.20 3.43
C SER A 145 3.51 -22.78 4.49
N HIS A 146 3.88 -21.87 5.39
CA HIS A 146 3.02 -21.39 6.47
C HIS A 146 2.41 -20.01 6.20
N LEU A 147 2.89 -19.28 5.20
CA LEU A 147 2.47 -17.89 4.91
C LEU A 147 0.94 -17.73 4.90
N ASP A 148 0.24 -18.61 4.21
CA ASP A 148 -1.23 -18.56 4.12
C ASP A 148 -1.92 -18.75 5.47
N PHE A 149 -1.44 -19.67 6.31
CA PHE A 149 -1.99 -19.91 7.64
C PHE A 149 -1.90 -18.67 8.54
N TYR A 150 -0.80 -17.93 8.44
CA TYR A 150 -0.58 -16.74 9.27
C TYR A 150 -1.32 -15.51 8.73
N MET A 151 -1.35 -15.31 7.41
CA MET A 151 -1.69 -14.00 6.84
C MET A 151 -2.98 -13.96 6.02
N ARG A 152 -3.50 -15.07 5.51
CA ARG A 152 -4.67 -15.06 4.62
C ARG A 152 -5.92 -14.47 5.26
N GLU A 153 -6.31 -14.99 6.43
CA GLU A 153 -7.50 -14.50 7.15
C GLU A 153 -7.35 -13.06 7.67
N PRO A 154 -6.21 -12.65 8.28
CA PRO A 154 -5.98 -11.24 8.60
C PRO A 154 -6.09 -10.30 7.41
N LEU A 155 -5.60 -10.69 6.23
CA LEU A 155 -5.71 -9.88 5.02
C LEU A 155 -7.14 -9.83 4.48
N ALA A 156 -7.90 -10.93 4.55
CA ALA A 156 -9.31 -10.95 4.17
C ALA A 156 -10.13 -10.02 5.09
N MET A 157 -9.90 -10.05 6.40
CA MET A 157 -10.52 -9.13 7.35
C MET A 157 -10.14 -7.67 7.08
N LEU A 158 -8.87 -7.40 6.75
CA LEU A 158 -8.41 -6.07 6.37
C LEU A 158 -9.12 -5.57 5.09
N LEU A 159 -9.27 -6.43 4.08
CA LEU A 159 -10.00 -6.10 2.85
C LEU A 159 -11.46 -5.75 3.11
N ASP A 160 -12.14 -6.51 3.96
CA ASP A 160 -13.54 -6.25 4.34
C ASP A 160 -13.66 -4.90 5.07
N GLU A 161 -12.80 -4.65 6.06
CA GLU A 161 -12.77 -3.39 6.79
C GLU A 161 -12.47 -2.20 5.86
N ILE A 162 -11.54 -2.35 4.92
CA ILE A 162 -11.27 -1.32 3.90
C ILE A 162 -12.55 -1.03 3.11
N ARG A 163 -13.23 -2.06 2.58
CA ARG A 163 -14.48 -1.90 1.81
C ARG A 163 -15.55 -1.20 2.62
N PHE A 164 -15.75 -1.63 3.88
CA PHE A 164 -16.68 -1.00 4.81
C PHE A 164 -16.39 0.51 4.97
N GLN A 165 -15.13 0.88 5.20
CA GLN A 165 -14.72 2.29 5.36
C GLN A 165 -14.88 3.10 4.08
N LEU A 166 -14.59 2.52 2.91
CA LEU A 166 -14.78 3.18 1.61
C LEU A 166 -16.27 3.46 1.35
N VAL A 167 -17.16 2.50 1.64
CA VAL A 167 -18.62 2.66 1.51
C VAL A 167 -19.14 3.71 2.50
N ARG A 168 -18.73 3.63 3.77
CA ARG A 168 -19.09 4.59 4.81
C ARG A 168 -18.67 6.01 4.44
N SER A 169 -17.42 6.18 4.00
CA SER A 169 -16.88 7.48 3.57
C SER A 169 -17.61 8.05 2.36
N LYS A 170 -18.01 7.21 1.39
CA LYS A 170 -18.81 7.62 0.24
C LYS A 170 -20.18 8.16 0.69
N ARG A 171 -20.85 7.49 1.63
CA ARG A 171 -22.14 7.93 2.18
C ARG A 171 -22.02 9.23 2.97
N GLN A 172 -20.97 9.38 3.78
CA GLN A 172 -20.74 10.60 4.55
C GLN A 172 -20.42 11.81 3.65
N LYS A 173 -19.61 11.65 2.60
CA LYS A 173 -19.34 12.71 1.62
C LYS A 173 -20.57 13.12 0.80
N ALA A 174 -21.52 12.21 0.59
CA ALA A 174 -22.79 12.54 -0.06
C ALA A 174 -23.72 13.40 0.83
N GLY A 175 -23.45 13.49 2.14
CA GLY A 175 -24.24 14.28 3.09
C GLY A 175 -23.50 15.47 3.74
N ILE A 176 -22.19 15.64 3.50
CA ILE A 176 -21.37 16.69 4.12
C ILE A 176 -20.39 17.25 3.09
N SER A 177 -20.55 18.52 2.71
CA SER A 177 -19.49 19.28 2.06
C SER A 177 -18.45 19.66 3.13
N ASN A 178 -17.38 18.90 3.26
CA ASN A 178 -16.25 19.33 4.08
C ASN A 178 -14.97 19.36 3.25
N GLU A 179 -14.47 20.59 3.15
CA GLU A 179 -13.14 20.95 2.68
C GLU A 179 -12.09 20.07 3.36
N LEU A 180 -11.28 19.38 2.55
CA LEU A 180 -10.07 18.74 3.02
C LEU A 180 -9.13 19.83 3.55
N HIS A 181 -8.90 19.87 4.86
CA HIS A 181 -7.93 20.79 5.45
C HIS A 181 -6.53 20.43 4.89
N PRO A 182 -5.90 21.29 4.07
CA PRO A 182 -4.70 20.95 3.28
C PRO A 182 -3.53 20.50 4.16
N ILE A 183 -3.40 21.11 5.34
CA ILE A 183 -2.35 20.80 6.31
C ILE A 183 -2.46 19.35 6.83
N ALA A 184 -3.67 18.86 7.10
CA ALA A 184 -3.85 17.49 7.59
C ALA A 184 -3.52 16.46 6.49
N ALA A 185 -3.69 16.81 5.21
CA ALA A 185 -3.25 15.97 4.10
C ALA A 185 -1.72 15.97 3.97
N ILE A 186 -1.07 17.13 4.11
CA ILE A 186 0.40 17.26 4.08
C ILE A 186 1.06 16.49 5.22
N GLN A 187 0.59 16.67 6.45
CA GLN A 187 1.14 15.95 7.61
C GLN A 187 1.08 14.43 7.39
N ARG A 188 -0.04 13.93 6.87
CA ARG A 188 -0.19 12.51 6.54
C ARG A 188 0.77 12.03 5.44
N ILE A 189 1.07 12.86 4.44
CA ILE A 189 2.03 12.52 3.38
C ILE A 189 3.45 12.50 3.93
N ILE A 190 3.82 13.50 4.74
CA ILE A 190 5.15 13.57 5.36
C ILE A 190 5.38 12.37 6.29
N GLU A 191 4.38 12.03 7.11
CA GLU A 191 4.43 10.86 7.98
C GLU A 191 4.58 9.56 7.18
N ALA A 192 3.79 9.39 6.10
CA ALA A 192 3.83 8.18 5.28
C ALA A 192 5.18 7.99 4.56
N GLU A 193 5.75 9.07 4.03
CA GLU A 193 7.02 9.03 3.29
C GLU A 193 8.25 9.13 4.23
N ASN A 194 8.04 9.17 5.55
CA ASN A 194 9.09 9.46 6.55
C ASN A 194 9.92 10.72 6.18
N GLY A 195 9.25 11.73 5.62
CA GLY A 195 9.85 12.97 5.13
C GLY A 195 10.65 12.86 3.82
N ARG A 196 10.72 11.68 3.17
CA ARG A 196 11.37 11.54 1.86
C ARG A 196 10.48 12.10 0.75
N ASP A 197 11.10 12.67 -0.29
CA ASP A 197 10.43 13.27 -1.45
C ASP A 197 9.33 14.32 -1.13
N CYS A 198 9.34 14.89 0.06
CA CYS A 198 8.37 15.86 0.55
C CYS A 198 8.74 17.32 0.19
N SER A 199 9.30 17.55 -1.00
CA SER A 199 9.56 18.92 -1.46
C SER A 199 8.26 19.73 -1.50
N LEU A 200 8.33 21.04 -1.23
CA LEU A 200 7.18 21.94 -1.33
C LEU A 200 6.48 21.81 -2.69
N GLN A 201 7.25 21.77 -3.78
CA GLN A 201 6.74 21.57 -5.14
C GLN A 201 5.96 20.25 -5.28
N ARG A 202 6.40 19.20 -4.61
CA ARG A 202 5.70 17.91 -4.63
C ARG A 202 4.43 17.94 -3.79
N LEU A 203 4.46 18.57 -2.63
CA LEU A 203 3.29 18.74 -1.77
C LEU A 203 2.22 19.59 -2.48
N GLU A 204 2.62 20.67 -3.16
CA GLU A 204 1.74 21.49 -4.01
C GLU A 204 1.00 20.65 -5.06
N GLN A 205 1.72 19.77 -5.77
CA GLN A 205 1.13 18.88 -6.78
C GLN A 205 0.13 17.88 -6.19
N ILE A 206 0.35 17.41 -4.95
CA ILE A 206 -0.49 16.40 -4.32
C ILE A 206 -1.77 17.02 -3.76
N VAL A 207 -1.67 18.19 -3.12
CA VAL A 207 -2.82 18.83 -2.47
C VAL A 207 -3.54 19.83 -3.37
N GLY A 208 -2.92 20.26 -4.48
CA GLY A 208 -3.49 21.21 -5.43
C GLY A 208 -3.48 22.66 -4.95
N PHE A 209 -2.79 22.96 -3.84
CA PHE A 209 -2.60 24.32 -3.32
C PHE A 209 -1.17 24.80 -3.59
N ASN A 210 -1.00 26.10 -3.84
CA ASN A 210 0.32 26.69 -4.04
C ASN A 210 1.06 26.87 -2.69
N ARG A 211 2.38 27.09 -2.75
CA ARG A 211 3.27 27.25 -1.59
C ARG A 211 2.85 28.35 -0.62
N PHE A 212 2.15 29.38 -1.10
CA PHE A 212 1.68 30.48 -0.24
C PHE A 212 0.53 30.04 0.66
N TYR A 213 -0.19 28.99 0.28
CA TYR A 213 -1.22 28.35 1.10
C TYR A 213 -0.68 27.23 2.01
N LEU A 214 0.59 26.82 1.81
CA LEU A 214 1.22 25.71 2.52
C LEU A 214 2.33 26.13 3.51
N ALA A 215 2.73 27.41 3.49
CA ALA A 215 3.79 27.99 4.32
C ALA A 215 3.25 28.63 5.60
#